data_AF-A0A849VA29-F1
#
_entry.id   AF-A0A849VA29-F1
#
_cell.length_a   1.000
_cell.length_b   1.000
_cell.length_c   1.000
_cell.angle_alpha   90.00
_cell.angle_beta   90.00
_cell.angle_gamma   90.00
#
_symmetry.space_group_name_H-M   'P 1'
#
loop_
_entity.id
_entity.type
_entity.pdbx_description
1 polymer ?
#
loop_
_entity_poly.entity_id
_entity_poly.type
_entity_poly.pdbx_seq_one_letter_code
_entity_poly.pdbx_strand_id
1 'polypeptide(L)'
;MHQHLTLIKTVQPRQKVVEGETMPVSEMKIILTQALLMDAGSAIFKAIKSGEIADILAGLVALAYTSLQALAMQDEDIVEHQGTTCQTYQLLAIMRLLSDKIQNCSSGQAKHYSELYHLCTQLASGFLNADFDKAFRVYHDWCKARVDSSEETATMLNPQKTKLPDLTDCLYE
;
A
#
# COMPACT_ATOMS: atom_id res chain seq x y z
N MET A 1 -10.05 -4.41 5.77
CA MET A 1 -8.77 -5.16 5.66
C MET A 1 -8.92 -6.58 5.10
N HIS A 2 -9.67 -7.49 5.76
CA HIS A 2 -9.84 -8.89 5.33
C HIS A 2 -10.22 -9.08 3.84
N GLN A 3 -11.20 -8.31 3.35
CA GLN A 3 -11.62 -8.35 1.94
C GLN A 3 -10.51 -7.91 0.98
N HIS A 4 -9.77 -6.85 1.34
CA HIS A 4 -8.66 -6.29 0.53
C HIS A 4 -7.46 -7.24 0.47
N LEU A 5 -7.19 -7.95 1.57
CA LEU A 5 -6.13 -8.96 1.62
C LEU A 5 -6.48 -10.18 0.77
N THR A 6 -7.76 -10.57 0.76
CA THR A 6 -8.28 -11.62 -0.14
C THR A 6 -8.07 -11.23 -1.61
N LEU A 7 -8.37 -9.98 -1.98
CA LEU A 7 -8.13 -9.46 -3.32
C LEU A 7 -6.65 -9.55 -3.71
N ILE A 8 -5.74 -9.05 -2.88
CA ILE A 8 -4.29 -9.08 -3.17
C ILE A 8 -3.79 -10.51 -3.40
N LYS A 9 -4.27 -11.48 -2.59
CA LYS A 9 -3.92 -12.90 -2.75
C LYS A 9 -4.35 -13.49 -4.11
N THR A 10 -5.32 -12.88 -4.82
CA THR A 10 -5.74 -13.36 -6.16
C THR A 10 -4.77 -12.97 -7.29
N VAL A 11 -3.99 -11.89 -7.09
CA VAL A 11 -3.08 -11.33 -8.11
C VAL A 11 -1.62 -11.69 -7.82
N GLN A 12 -1.32 -12.12 -6.60
CA GLN A 12 0.03 -12.52 -6.22
C GLN A 12 0.42 -13.80 -6.99
N PRO A 13 1.54 -13.81 -7.73
CA PRO A 13 2.02 -15.04 -8.33
C PRO A 13 2.26 -16.02 -7.19
N ARG A 14 1.64 -17.22 -7.26
CA ARG A 14 1.95 -18.32 -6.34
C ARG A 14 3.45 -18.58 -6.43
N GLN A 15 4.24 -18.00 -5.53
CA GLN A 15 5.60 -18.44 -5.33
C GLN A 15 5.47 -19.90 -4.90
N LYS A 16 5.90 -20.83 -5.77
CA LYS A 16 6.17 -22.21 -5.37
C LYS A 16 7.24 -22.12 -4.30
N VAL A 17 6.80 -22.11 -3.05
CA VAL A 17 7.67 -22.37 -1.90
C VAL A 17 8.20 -23.78 -2.12
N VAL A 18 9.50 -23.90 -2.34
CA VAL A 18 10.18 -25.18 -2.15
C VAL A 18 10.07 -25.43 -0.66
N GLU A 19 9.20 -26.36 -0.28
CA GLU A 19 9.02 -26.79 1.10
C GLU A 19 10.36 -27.29 1.64
N GLY A 20 10.83 -26.67 2.71
CA GLY A 20 12.04 -27.08 3.41
C GLY A 20 13.00 -25.94 3.68
N GLU A 21 12.55 -24.94 4.45
CA GLU A 21 13.35 -24.24 5.46
C GLU A 21 12.49 -23.11 6.03
N THR A 22 12.20 -23.19 7.32
CA THR A 22 11.76 -22.05 8.13
C THR A 22 12.91 -21.05 8.22
N MET A 23 13.21 -20.35 7.12
CA MET A 23 14.09 -19.19 7.14
C MET A 23 13.31 -17.98 7.66
N PRO A 24 13.93 -17.10 8.47
CA PRO A 24 13.39 -15.77 8.72
C PRO A 24 13.15 -15.11 7.36
N VAL A 25 12.02 -14.40 7.19
CA VAL A 25 11.70 -13.65 5.95
C VAL A 25 12.98 -13.02 5.43
N SER A 26 13.50 -13.50 4.29
CA SER A 26 14.88 -13.18 3.92
C SER A 26 15.06 -11.66 3.92
N GLU A 27 16.14 -11.16 4.51
CA GLU A 27 16.38 -9.71 4.63
C GLU A 27 16.19 -8.98 3.30
N MET A 28 16.47 -9.68 2.19
CA MET A 28 16.18 -9.24 0.82
C MET A 28 14.70 -8.90 0.56
N LYS A 29 13.74 -9.71 1.03
CA LYS A 29 12.30 -9.42 0.91
C LYS A 29 11.92 -8.18 1.72
N ILE A 30 12.51 -8.00 2.90
CA ILE A 30 12.28 -6.82 3.74
C ILE A 30 12.85 -5.57 3.04
N ILE A 31 14.08 -5.63 2.53
CA ILE A 31 14.73 -4.55 1.78
C ILE A 31 13.92 -4.17 0.53
N LEU A 32 13.49 -5.17 -0.25
CA LEU A 32 12.66 -4.95 -1.43
C LEU A 32 11.35 -4.25 -1.05
N THR A 33 10.64 -4.76 -0.06
CA THR A 33 9.39 -4.17 0.44
C THR A 33 9.59 -2.74 0.92
N GLN A 34 10.67 -2.48 1.65
CA GLN A 34 11.00 -1.14 2.14
C GLN A 34 11.27 -0.17 0.99
N ALA A 35 11.96 -0.61 -0.07
CA ALA A 35 12.18 0.20 -1.26
C ALA A 35 10.85 0.58 -1.93
N LEU A 36 9.91 -0.36 -2.06
CA LEU A 36 8.57 -0.10 -2.62
C LEU A 36 7.76 0.89 -1.80
N LEU A 37 7.81 0.77 -0.46
CA LEU A 37 7.13 1.67 0.45
C LEU A 37 7.73 3.08 0.41
N MET A 38 9.05 3.20 0.32
CA MET A 38 9.74 4.49 0.18
C MET A 38 9.40 5.17 -1.15
N ASP A 39 9.37 4.43 -2.26
CA ASP A 39 8.94 4.95 -3.56
C ASP A 39 7.48 5.41 -3.52
N ALA A 40 6.59 4.59 -2.95
CA ALA A 40 5.18 4.93 -2.77
C ALA A 40 4.98 6.19 -1.90
N GLY A 41 5.69 6.28 -0.78
CA GLY A 41 5.68 7.46 0.10
C GLY A 41 6.19 8.72 -0.60
N SER A 42 7.27 8.61 -1.37
CA SER A 42 7.83 9.72 -2.15
C SER A 42 6.83 10.31 -3.14
N ALA A 43 6.06 9.46 -3.84
CA ALA A 43 5.02 9.94 -4.75
C ALA A 43 3.87 10.64 -4.04
N ILE A 44 3.42 10.12 -2.88
CA ILE A 44 2.42 10.81 -2.06
C ILE A 44 2.92 12.20 -1.67
N PHE A 45 4.18 12.34 -1.23
CA PHE A 45 4.73 13.64 -0.86
C PHE A 45 4.81 14.61 -2.04
N LYS A 46 5.06 14.12 -3.26
CA LYS A 46 4.99 14.93 -4.48
C LYS A 46 3.55 15.36 -4.81
N ALA A 47 2.58 14.46 -4.69
CA ALA A 47 1.16 14.75 -4.90
C ALA A 47 0.61 15.74 -3.87
N ILE A 48 1.01 15.58 -2.61
CA ILE A 48 0.70 16.52 -1.53
C ILE A 48 1.26 17.90 -1.85
N LYS A 49 2.47 17.98 -2.41
CA LYS A 49 3.09 19.24 -2.81
C LYS A 49 2.39 19.89 -4.01
N SER A 50 1.88 19.10 -4.97
CA SER A 50 1.14 19.64 -6.12
C SER A 50 -0.29 20.04 -5.77
N GLY A 51 -0.87 19.49 -4.69
CA GLY A 51 -2.24 19.79 -4.26
C GLY A 51 -3.32 19.03 -5.03
N GLU A 52 -2.93 18.08 -5.89
CA GLU A 52 -3.85 17.28 -6.70
C GLU A 52 -4.48 16.17 -5.86
N ILE A 53 -5.73 16.35 -5.46
CA ILE A 53 -6.46 15.47 -4.52
C ILE A 53 -6.55 14.03 -5.05
N ALA A 54 -6.80 13.86 -6.35
CA ALA A 54 -6.88 12.55 -6.99
C ALA A 54 -5.54 11.81 -6.94
N ASP A 55 -4.42 12.51 -7.15
CA ASP A 55 -3.08 11.94 -7.08
C ASP A 55 -2.70 11.59 -5.63
N ILE A 56 -3.13 12.39 -4.65
CA ILE A 56 -2.93 12.07 -3.23
C ILE A 56 -3.70 10.80 -2.87
N LEU A 57 -4.96 10.67 -3.32
CA LEU A 57 -5.75 9.47 -3.12
C LEU A 57 -5.10 8.24 -3.77
N ALA A 58 -4.66 8.36 -5.03
CA ALA A 58 -3.97 7.29 -5.75
C ALA A 58 -2.67 6.87 -5.05
N GLY A 59 -1.92 7.84 -4.53
CA GLY A 59 -0.74 7.59 -3.71
C GLY A 59 -1.07 6.83 -2.42
N LEU A 60 -2.07 7.28 -1.66
CA LEU A 60 -2.49 6.62 -0.40
C LEU A 60 -2.96 5.19 -0.63
N VAL A 61 -3.75 4.96 -1.68
CA VAL A 61 -4.22 3.62 -2.07
C VAL A 61 -3.05 2.74 -2.51
N ALA A 62 -2.11 3.26 -3.30
CA ALA A 62 -0.91 2.53 -3.70
C ALA A 62 -0.05 2.13 -2.48
N LEU A 63 0.15 3.03 -1.53
CA LEU A 63 0.90 2.74 -0.31
C LEU A 63 0.18 1.70 0.57
N ALA A 64 -1.15 1.81 0.70
CA ALA A 64 -1.96 0.82 1.40
C ALA A 64 -1.90 -0.56 0.72
N TYR A 65 -1.96 -0.60 -0.61
CA TYR A 65 -1.84 -1.83 -1.40
C TYR A 65 -0.49 -2.51 -1.19
N THR A 66 0.61 -1.76 -1.29
CA THR A 66 1.98 -2.25 -1.06
C THR A 66 2.15 -2.76 0.37
N SER A 67 1.59 -2.08 1.38
CA SER A 67 1.65 -2.53 2.78
C SER A 67 0.90 -3.85 3.00
N LEU A 68 -0.27 -4.04 2.37
CA LEU A 68 -1.00 -5.30 2.47
C LEU A 68 -0.36 -6.42 1.64
N GLN A 69 0.30 -6.08 0.53
CA GLN A 69 1.07 -7.04 -0.24
C GLN A 69 2.23 -7.60 0.59
N ALA A 70 2.88 -6.76 1.39
CA ALA A 70 3.88 -7.19 2.36
C ALA A 70 3.30 -8.15 3.42
N LEU A 71 2.13 -7.84 4.00
CA LEU A 71 1.42 -8.75 4.90
C LEU A 71 1.15 -10.10 4.25
N ALA A 72 0.64 -10.09 3.01
CA ALA A 72 0.29 -11.31 2.30
C ALA A 72 1.52 -12.19 2.01
N MET A 73 2.72 -11.61 1.91
CA MET A 73 3.97 -12.35 1.73
C MET A 73 4.52 -12.99 3.01
N GLN A 74 4.07 -12.57 4.19
CA GLN A 74 4.57 -13.06 5.48
C GLN A 74 3.81 -14.27 6.00
N ASP A 75 2.67 -14.62 5.39
CA ASP A 75 1.78 -15.73 5.78
C ASP A 75 1.37 -15.74 7.27
N GLU A 76 1.51 -14.59 7.95
CA GLU A 76 1.09 -14.39 9.33
C GLU A 76 -0.42 -14.11 9.41
N ASP A 77 -1.03 -14.52 10.53
CA ASP A 77 -2.44 -14.22 10.82
C ASP A 77 -2.70 -12.70 10.79
N ILE A 78 -3.92 -12.34 10.36
CA ILE A 78 -4.33 -10.95 10.15
C ILE A 78 -4.31 -10.22 11.50
N VAL A 79 -3.21 -9.50 11.77
CA VAL A 79 -3.12 -8.61 12.94
C VAL A 79 -3.90 -7.34 12.63
N GLU A 80 -5.17 -7.28 13.08
CA GLU A 80 -5.94 -6.03 13.07
C GLU A 80 -5.40 -5.08 14.14
N HIS A 81 -4.29 -4.40 13.86
CA HIS A 81 -3.78 -3.34 14.70
C HIS A 81 -4.18 -1.97 14.17
N GLN A 82 -5.17 -1.36 14.82
CA GLN A 82 -5.52 0.03 14.59
C GLN A 82 -4.42 0.89 15.19
N GLY A 83 -3.50 1.38 14.34
CA GLY A 83 -2.51 2.38 14.75
C GLY A 83 -3.16 3.67 15.27
N THR A 84 -2.35 4.56 15.82
CA THR A 84 -2.79 5.85 16.38
C THR A 84 -3.67 6.63 15.39
N THR A 85 -4.90 6.95 15.81
CA THR A 85 -5.88 7.68 14.99
C THR A 85 -5.40 9.11 14.73
N CYS A 86 -5.25 9.50 13.47
CA CYS A 86 -4.80 10.85 13.12
C CYS A 86 -5.97 11.84 13.27
N GLN A 87 -5.97 12.67 14.32
CA GLN A 87 -6.98 13.73 14.54
C GLN A 87 -6.54 15.11 14.03
N THR A 88 -5.33 15.26 13.49
CA THR A 88 -4.76 16.57 13.14
C THR A 88 -4.46 16.66 11.64
N TYR A 89 -5.37 17.30 10.90
CA TYR A 89 -5.33 17.46 9.44
C TYR A 89 -4.35 18.54 8.92
N GLN A 90 -3.25 18.80 9.62
CA GLN A 90 -2.20 19.65 9.07
C GLN A 90 -1.34 18.82 8.12
N LEU A 91 -1.21 19.27 6.87
CA LEU A 91 -0.46 18.59 5.81
C LEU A 91 0.94 18.12 6.26
N LEU A 92 1.64 18.97 7.01
CA LEU A 92 2.97 18.66 7.56
C LEU A 92 2.92 17.55 8.63
N ALA A 93 1.88 17.51 9.45
CA ALA A 93 1.66 16.46 10.43
C ALA A 93 1.34 15.13 9.74
N ILE A 94 0.55 15.15 8.66
CA ILE A 94 0.26 13.98 7.82
C ILE A 94 1.56 13.46 7.18
N MET A 95 2.39 14.35 6.61
CA MET A 95 3.66 13.96 6.00
C MET A 95 4.62 13.32 7.01
N ARG A 96 4.76 13.91 8.20
CA ARG A 96 5.59 13.35 9.28
C ARG A 96 5.07 12.00 9.74
N LEU A 97 3.76 11.89 9.97
CA LEU A 97 3.14 10.66 10.43
C LEU A 97 3.27 9.52 9.40
N LEU A 98 3.07 9.80 8.12
CA LEU A 98 3.32 8.85 7.03
C LEU A 98 4.79 8.42 6.99
N SER A 99 5.72 9.38 7.08
CA SER A 99 7.16 9.08 7.08
C SER A 99 7.55 8.17 8.24
N ASP A 100 7.04 8.44 9.45
CA ASP A 100 7.35 7.64 10.64
C ASP A 100 6.80 6.21 10.50
N LYS A 101 5.57 6.06 9.99
CA LYS A 101 4.99 4.74 9.77
C LYS A 101 5.70 3.95 8.66
N ILE A 102 6.11 4.60 7.58
CA ILE A 102 6.95 3.98 6.53
C ILE A 102 8.31 3.54 7.11
N GLN A 103 8.92 4.35 7.97
CA GLN A 103 10.19 3.99 8.61
C GLN A 103 10.05 2.76 9.51
N ASN A 104 8.96 2.64 10.27
CA ASN A 104 8.71 1.49 11.14
C ASN A 104 8.58 0.17 10.38
N CYS A 105 8.13 0.20 9.12
CA CYS A 105 8.06 -0.97 8.25
C CYS A 105 9.45 -1.58 7.93
N SER A 106 10.55 -0.83 8.15
CA SER A 106 11.91 -1.36 7.98
C SER A 106 12.25 -2.50 8.93
N SER A 107 11.52 -2.63 10.04
CA SER A 107 11.65 -3.74 10.99
C SER A 107 11.11 -5.07 10.46
N GLY A 108 10.29 -5.05 9.39
CA GLY A 108 9.70 -6.24 8.80
C GLY A 108 8.55 -6.88 9.60
N GLN A 109 8.06 -6.28 10.69
CA GLN A 109 6.96 -6.88 11.46
C GLN A 109 5.59 -6.61 10.83
N ALA A 110 4.72 -7.63 10.74
CA ALA A 110 3.35 -7.52 10.21
C ALA A 110 2.54 -6.39 10.84
N LYS A 111 2.72 -6.16 12.15
CA LYS A 111 2.09 -5.07 12.90
C LYS A 111 2.31 -3.71 12.22
N HIS A 112 3.53 -3.38 11.81
CA HIS A 112 3.83 -2.05 11.26
C HIS A 112 3.21 -1.80 9.90
N TYR A 113 3.18 -2.82 9.06
CA TYR A 113 2.47 -2.77 7.78
C TYR A 113 0.95 -2.64 7.97
N SER A 114 0.38 -3.32 8.97
CA SER A 114 -1.05 -3.18 9.31
C SER A 114 -1.38 -1.76 9.79
N GLU A 115 -0.52 -1.16 10.62
CA GLU A 115 -0.67 0.23 11.08
C GLU A 115 -0.63 1.22 9.91
N LEU A 116 0.28 1.00 8.96
CA LEU A 116 0.40 1.86 7.77
C LEU A 116 -0.85 1.76 6.87
N TYR A 117 -1.37 0.54 6.66
CA TYR A 117 -2.62 0.34 5.94
C TYR A 117 -3.78 1.13 6.57
N HIS A 118 -3.98 1.00 7.88
CA HIS A 118 -5.06 1.69 8.59
C HIS A 118 -4.91 3.20 8.53
N LEU A 119 -3.67 3.72 8.63
CA LEU A 119 -3.40 5.14 8.48
C LEU A 119 -3.81 5.64 7.08
N CYS A 120 -3.46 4.92 6.01
CA CYS A 120 -3.87 5.29 4.66
C CYS A 120 -5.38 5.31 4.48
N THR A 121 -6.10 4.32 5.05
CA THR A 121 -7.57 4.30 5.03
C THR A 121 -8.17 5.49 5.79
N GLN A 122 -7.63 5.82 6.96
CA GLN A 122 -8.08 6.98 7.74
C GLN A 122 -7.85 8.30 7.02
N LEU A 123 -6.71 8.46 6.33
CA LEU A 123 -6.43 9.67 5.56
C LEU A 123 -7.32 9.75 4.32
N ALA A 124 -7.52 8.66 3.59
CA ALA A 124 -8.38 8.65 2.42
C ALA A 124 -9.84 8.98 2.79
N SER A 125 -10.38 8.32 3.81
CA SER A 125 -11.77 8.54 4.25
C SER A 125 -11.96 9.85 5.01
N GLY A 126 -11.08 10.17 5.96
CA GLY A 126 -11.25 11.29 6.88
C GLY A 126 -10.64 12.62 6.43
N PHE A 127 -9.55 12.60 5.64
CA PHE A 127 -8.91 13.83 5.15
C PHE A 127 -9.32 14.15 3.72
N LEU A 128 -9.38 13.16 2.83
CA LEU A 128 -9.77 13.38 1.42
C LEU A 128 -11.26 13.21 1.15
N ASN A 129 -12.05 12.78 2.15
CA ASN A 129 -13.47 12.45 1.98
C ASN A 129 -13.70 11.48 0.81
N ALA A 130 -12.94 10.38 0.76
CA ALA A 130 -12.96 9.43 -0.35
C ALA A 130 -13.57 8.07 0.03
N ASP A 131 -14.20 7.42 -0.96
CA ASP A 131 -14.55 6.01 -0.92
C ASP A 131 -13.30 5.14 -1.09
N PHE A 132 -12.64 4.86 0.04
CA PHE A 132 -11.41 4.07 0.03
C PHE A 132 -11.62 2.66 -0.52
N ASP A 133 -12.76 2.03 -0.27
CA ASP A 133 -13.02 0.65 -0.72
C ASP A 133 -13.21 0.60 -2.23
N LYS A 134 -13.94 1.55 -2.81
CA LYS A 134 -14.06 1.70 -4.27
C LYS A 134 -12.69 2.00 -4.90
N ALA A 135 -11.95 2.95 -4.34
CA ALA A 135 -10.62 3.33 -4.81
C ALA A 135 -9.65 2.14 -4.79
N PHE A 136 -9.69 1.34 -3.74
CA PHE A 136 -8.87 0.13 -3.60
C PHE A 136 -9.20 -0.92 -4.66
N ARG A 137 -10.48 -1.13 -4.98
CA ARG A 137 -10.90 -2.07 -6.03
C ARG A 137 -10.44 -1.61 -7.42
N VAL A 138 -10.64 -0.33 -7.75
CA VAL A 138 -10.18 0.24 -9.04
C VAL A 138 -8.66 0.07 -9.18
N TYR A 139 -7.90 0.34 -8.11
CA TYR A 139 -6.46 0.12 -8.10
C TYR A 139 -6.08 -1.36 -8.27
N HIS A 140 -6.80 -2.26 -7.59
CA HIS A 140 -6.59 -3.70 -7.69
C HIS A 140 -6.83 -4.21 -9.12
N ASP A 141 -7.93 -3.82 -9.75
CA ASP A 141 -8.25 -4.21 -11.13
C ASP A 141 -7.21 -3.68 -12.12
N TRP A 142 -6.74 -2.45 -11.92
CA TRP A 142 -5.63 -1.88 -12.70
C TRP A 142 -4.33 -2.68 -12.51
N CYS A 143 -4.00 -3.09 -11.28
CA CYS A 143 -2.86 -3.96 -11.02
C CYS A 143 -3.02 -5.29 -11.75
N LYS A 144 -4.19 -5.94 -11.63
CA LYS A 144 -4.51 -7.23 -12.24
C LYS A 144 -4.38 -7.21 -13.77
N ALA A 145 -4.97 -6.21 -14.42
CA ALA A 145 -4.90 -6.05 -15.87
C ALA A 145 -3.45 -5.98 -16.39
N ARG A 146 -2.54 -5.40 -15.61
CA ARG A 146 -1.12 -5.33 -15.95
C ARG A 146 -0.43 -6.68 -15.84
N VAL A 147 -0.80 -7.50 -14.85
CA VAL A 147 -0.27 -8.86 -14.68
C VAL A 147 -0.65 -9.74 -15.87
N ASP A 148 -1.92 -9.65 -16.28
CA ASP A 148 -2.43 -10.47 -17.38
C ASP A 148 -1.83 -10.06 -18.73
N SER A 149 -1.36 -8.80 -18.86
CA SER A 149 -0.75 -8.26 -20.08
C SER A 149 0.78 -8.43 -20.20
N SER A 150 1.48 -8.81 -19.12
CA SER A 150 2.95 -8.82 -19.06
C SER A 150 3.48 -10.19 -18.66
N GLU A 151 4.24 -10.85 -19.54
CA GLU A 151 5.01 -12.06 -19.23
C GLU A 151 6.19 -11.78 -18.25
N GLU A 152 6.42 -10.52 -17.85
CA GLU A 152 7.52 -10.14 -16.98
C GLU A 152 7.05 -9.85 -15.54
N THR A 153 7.25 -10.86 -14.68
CA THR A 153 7.08 -10.79 -13.22
C THR A 153 7.81 -9.62 -12.52
N ALA A 154 8.78 -8.98 -13.18
CA ALA A 154 9.55 -7.86 -12.65
C ALA A 154 8.78 -6.52 -12.59
N THR A 155 7.72 -6.33 -13.38
CA THR A 155 6.95 -5.07 -13.37
C THR A 155 5.91 -4.99 -12.25
N MET A 156 5.66 -6.09 -11.53
CA MET A 156 4.80 -6.11 -10.34
C MET A 156 5.33 -5.26 -9.19
N LEU A 157 6.64 -5.04 -9.18
CA LEU A 157 7.37 -4.37 -8.10
C LEU A 157 7.66 -2.89 -8.41
N ASN A 158 7.06 -2.29 -9.43
CA ASN A 158 7.13 -0.82 -9.53
C ASN A 158 5.89 -0.25 -10.25
N PRO A 159 4.74 -0.18 -9.55
CA PRO A 159 3.51 0.36 -10.13
C PRO A 159 3.69 1.81 -10.63
N GLN A 160 4.71 2.54 -10.17
CA GLN A 160 4.90 3.96 -10.48
C GLN A 160 5.71 4.29 -11.74
N LYS A 161 6.23 3.29 -12.48
CA LYS A 161 6.81 3.55 -13.81
C LYS A 161 5.75 3.85 -14.89
N THR A 162 4.47 3.77 -14.54
CA THR A 162 3.32 4.01 -15.41
C THR A 162 2.33 4.93 -14.69
N LYS A 163 1.54 5.68 -15.45
CA LYS A 163 0.47 6.54 -14.91
C LYS A 163 -0.47 5.72 -14.01
N LEU A 164 -0.68 6.20 -12.78
CA LEU A 164 -1.62 5.62 -11.82
C LEU A 164 -3.06 5.67 -12.39
N PRO A 165 -3.96 4.77 -11.95
CA PRO A 165 -5.36 4.85 -12.35
C PRO A 165 -5.96 6.17 -11.86
N ASP A 166 -6.85 6.74 -12.66
CA ASP A 166 -7.63 7.91 -12.25
C ASP A 166 -8.65 7.47 -11.19
N LEU A 167 -8.63 8.13 -10.03
CA LEU A 167 -9.49 7.84 -8.89
C LEU A 167 -10.44 9.00 -8.56
N THR A 168 -10.62 9.96 -9.48
CA THR A 168 -11.49 11.12 -9.28
C THR A 168 -12.91 10.70 -8.89
N ASP A 169 -13.44 9.65 -9.52
CA ASP A 169 -14.78 9.09 -9.22
C ASP A 169 -14.92 8.45 -7.83
N CYS A 170 -13.84 8.39 -7.04
CA CYS A 170 -13.84 7.87 -5.68
C CYS A 170 -13.84 8.98 -4.62
N LEU A 171 -13.71 10.24 -5.03
CA LEU A 171 -13.85 11.39 -4.13
C LEU A 171 -15.34 11.72 -3.97
N TYR A 172 -15.80 11.91 -2.73
CA TYR A 172 -17.12 12.47 -2.48
C TYR A 172 -17.03 13.99 -2.58
N GLU A 173 -18.00 14.62 -3.26
CA GLU A 173 -18.17 16.08 -3.30
C GLU A 173 -18.38 16.69 -1.90
#